data_AF-A0A520LXR0-F1
#
_entry.id   AF-A0A520LXR0-F1
#
_cell.length_a   1.000
_cell.length_b   1.000
_cell.length_c   1.000
_cell.angle_alpha   90.00
_cell.angle_beta   90.00
_cell.angle_gamma   90.00
#
_symmetry.space_group_name_H-M   'P 1'
#
loop_
_entity.id
_entity.type
_entity.pdbx_description
1 polymer ?
#
loop_
_entity_poly.entity_id
_entity_poly.type
_entity_poly.pdbx_seq_one_letter_code
_entity_poly.pdbx_strand_id
1 'polypeptide(L)'
;MIADYFWKIIFTAVVITGFIYWKAWRDGTKEYEGHVAAIAELLDHTDDAKPFNDDEAASKIYKSIYLLRKIEDHKGEKFSIDQVFEEAQEDSNNTKIVNNLLKDAFRENYKKAKEYGVLDDENAMSSLMDGTSTTIISGPWSGEELALGYYISPDIEDSISLHLANRLLLPQSVKLAMQFADVTNDVKERADRLQRAEILDTEAFDIIKHHYDTLRELSTRNN
;
A
#
# COMPACT_ATOMS: atom_id res chain seq x y z
N MET A 1 10.49 9.23 -61.56
CA MET A 1 10.84 7.95 -60.90
C MET A 1 11.50 8.14 -59.54
N ILE A 2 12.57 8.93 -59.40
CA ILE A 2 13.30 9.10 -58.11
C ILE A 2 12.41 9.70 -56.99
N ALA A 3 11.61 10.73 -57.29
CA ALA A 3 10.71 11.35 -56.30
C ALA A 3 9.64 10.39 -55.75
N ASP A 4 9.18 9.44 -56.56
CA ASP A 4 8.13 8.48 -56.20
C ASP A 4 8.67 7.39 -55.25
N TYR A 5 9.94 7.00 -55.41
CA TYR A 5 10.64 6.13 -54.46
C TYR A 5 10.96 6.86 -53.14
N PHE A 6 11.34 8.14 -53.21
CA PHE A 6 11.61 8.96 -52.02
C PHE A 6 10.38 9.07 -51.10
N TRP A 7 9.21 9.39 -51.66
CA TRP A 7 7.97 9.47 -50.88
C TRP A 7 7.52 8.10 -50.33
N LYS A 8 7.74 7.00 -51.06
CA LYS A 8 7.47 5.65 -50.55
C LYS A 8 8.36 5.27 -49.36
N ILE A 9 9.64 5.66 -49.38
CA ILE A 9 10.56 5.43 -48.25
C ILE A 9 10.13 6.24 -47.02
N ILE A 10 9.81 7.53 -47.20
CA ILE A 10 9.33 8.38 -46.09
C ILE A 10 8.02 7.84 -45.50
N PHE A 11 7.06 7.49 -46.35
CA PHE A 11 5.78 6.93 -45.90
C PHE A 11 5.98 5.63 -45.13
N THR A 12 6.85 4.74 -45.62
CA THR A 12 7.17 3.48 -44.93
C THR A 12 7.82 3.74 -43.57
N ALA A 13 8.76 4.69 -43.48
CA ALA A 13 9.38 5.06 -42.21
C ALA A 13 8.36 5.62 -41.21
N VAL A 14 7.46 6.51 -41.65
CA VAL A 14 6.40 7.08 -40.79
C VAL A 14 5.44 5.99 -40.30
N VAL A 15 5.03 5.05 -41.16
CA VAL A 15 4.16 3.94 -40.76
C VAL A 15 4.85 3.02 -39.76
N ILE A 16 6.13 2.70 -39.96
CA ILE A 16 6.89 1.86 -39.01
C ILE A 16 7.02 2.58 -37.66
N THR A 17 7.42 3.87 -37.64
CA THR A 17 7.54 4.64 -36.40
C THR A 17 6.19 4.79 -35.71
N GLY A 18 5.12 5.06 -36.46
CA GLY A 18 3.76 5.14 -35.94
C GLY A 18 3.28 3.80 -35.35
N PHE A 19 3.61 2.68 -36.01
CA PHE A 19 3.29 1.35 -35.50
C PHE A 19 4.07 1.00 -34.24
N ILE A 20 5.37 1.33 -34.17
CA ILE A 20 6.19 1.15 -32.97
C ILE A 20 5.61 1.97 -31.81
N TYR A 21 5.28 3.24 -32.05
CA TYR A 21 4.67 4.10 -31.04
C TYR A 21 3.32 3.57 -30.57
N TRP A 22 2.45 3.16 -31.50
CA TRP A 22 1.15 2.58 -31.16
C TRP A 22 1.28 1.29 -30.36
N LYS A 23 2.22 0.41 -30.74
CA LYS A 23 2.47 -0.83 -30.01
C LYS A 23 2.97 -0.54 -28.59
N ALA A 24 3.94 0.37 -28.44
CA ALA A 24 4.45 0.78 -27.13
C ALA A 24 3.36 1.39 -26.25
N TRP A 25 2.51 2.25 -26.82
CA TRP A 25 1.35 2.81 -26.11
C TRP A 25 0.38 1.72 -25.65
N ARG A 26 -0.02 0.81 -26.54
CA ARG A 26 -0.95 -0.28 -26.23
C ARG A 26 -0.41 -1.23 -25.17
N ASP A 27 0.87 -1.59 -25.28
CA ASP A 27 1.52 -2.51 -24.35
C ASP A 27 1.66 -1.85 -22.97
N GLY A 28 1.97 -0.54 -22.91
CA GLY A 28 1.97 0.23 -21.66
C GLY A 28 0.59 0.37 -21.00
N THR A 29 -0.47 0.59 -21.78
CA THR A 29 -1.84 0.62 -21.24
C THR A 29 -2.25 -0.71 -20.64
N LYS A 30 -1.89 -1.84 -21.27
CA LYS A 30 -2.16 -3.17 -20.72
C LYS A 30 -1.40 -3.44 -19.43
N GLU A 31 -0.16 -3.00 -19.34
CA GLU A 31 0.66 -3.12 -18.13
C GLU A 31 0.04 -2.30 -16.98
N TYR A 32 -0.40 -1.08 -17.27
CA TYR A 32 -1.16 -0.25 -16.33
C TYR A 32 -2.44 -0.95 -15.83
N GLU A 33 -3.30 -1.42 -16.74
CA GLU A 33 -4.54 -2.14 -16.41
C GLU A 33 -4.25 -3.38 -15.56
N GLY A 34 -3.18 -4.12 -15.90
CA GLY A 34 -2.73 -5.27 -15.11
C GLY A 34 -2.30 -4.90 -13.69
N HIS A 35 -1.62 -3.77 -13.50
CA HIS A 35 -1.25 -3.30 -12.17
C HIS A 35 -2.44 -2.82 -11.35
N VAL A 36 -3.40 -2.13 -11.95
CA VAL A 36 -4.64 -1.71 -11.26
C VAL A 36 -5.47 -2.93 -10.86
N ALA A 37 -5.61 -3.92 -11.73
CA ALA A 37 -6.28 -5.18 -11.41
C ALA A 37 -5.59 -5.93 -10.27
N ALA A 38 -4.26 -5.99 -10.27
CA ALA A 38 -3.50 -6.59 -9.17
C ALA A 38 -3.69 -5.81 -7.85
N ILE A 39 -3.83 -4.48 -7.89
CA ILE A 39 -4.24 -3.71 -6.70
C ILE A 39 -5.65 -4.11 -6.27
N ALA A 40 -6.62 -4.23 -7.18
CA ALA A 40 -7.98 -4.66 -6.86
C ALA A 40 -8.01 -6.03 -6.15
N GLU A 41 -7.21 -6.99 -6.63
CA GLU A 41 -7.04 -8.30 -5.98
C GLU A 41 -6.46 -8.19 -4.56
N LEU A 42 -5.53 -7.25 -4.33
CA LEU A 42 -4.97 -7.00 -3.00
C LEU A 42 -5.94 -6.26 -2.07
N LEU A 43 -6.91 -5.54 -2.64
CA LEU A 43 -7.97 -4.92 -1.87
C LEU A 43 -9.03 -5.93 -1.47
N ASP A 44 -9.23 -7.01 -2.22
CA ASP A 44 -10.24 -7.99 -1.91
C ASP A 44 -10.08 -8.53 -0.47
N HIS A 45 -11.14 -8.37 0.30
CA HIS A 45 -11.17 -8.68 1.73
C HIS A 45 -12.31 -9.64 2.09
N THR A 46 -12.83 -10.35 1.09
CA THR A 46 -13.66 -11.53 1.32
C THR A 46 -12.90 -12.57 2.14
N ASP A 47 -13.62 -13.46 2.83
CA ASP A 47 -13.01 -14.43 3.75
C ASP A 47 -11.98 -15.36 3.07
N ASP A 48 -12.12 -15.59 1.77
CA ASP A 48 -11.21 -16.37 0.92
C ASP A 48 -9.99 -15.57 0.42
N ALA A 49 -10.04 -14.23 0.45
CA ALA A 49 -8.95 -13.35 0.04
C ALA A 49 -8.08 -12.84 1.22
N LYS A 50 -8.52 -13.08 2.46
CA LYS A 50 -7.77 -12.70 3.67
C LYS A 50 -6.42 -13.43 3.75
N PRO A 51 -5.33 -12.76 4.15
CA PRO A 51 -4.06 -13.42 4.38
C PRO A 51 -4.19 -14.52 5.43
N PHE A 52 -3.50 -15.65 5.23
CA PHE A 52 -3.49 -16.78 6.16
C PHE A 52 -2.50 -16.60 7.31
N ASN A 53 -1.47 -15.77 7.12
CA ASN A 53 -0.42 -15.53 8.11
C ASN A 53 0.22 -14.14 7.96
N ASP A 54 1.13 -13.80 8.88
CA ASP A 54 1.81 -12.51 8.93
C ASP A 54 2.68 -12.25 7.70
N ASP A 55 3.40 -13.27 7.23
CA ASP A 55 4.30 -13.17 6.08
C ASP A 55 3.53 -12.87 4.79
N GLU A 56 2.35 -13.49 4.61
CA GLU A 56 1.49 -13.22 3.47
C GLU A 56 0.88 -11.82 3.53
N ALA A 57 0.41 -11.39 4.70
CA ALA A 57 -0.09 -10.03 4.90
C ALA A 57 1.03 -9.01 4.58
N ALA A 58 2.25 -9.30 5.03
CA ALA A 58 3.42 -8.47 4.75
C ALA A 58 3.74 -8.44 3.25
N SER A 59 3.76 -9.60 2.61
CA SER A 59 3.99 -9.74 1.17
C SER A 59 3.00 -8.95 0.33
N LYS A 60 1.71 -8.97 0.69
CA LYS A 60 0.66 -8.19 0.03
C LYS A 60 0.91 -6.68 0.12
N ILE A 61 1.33 -6.16 1.28
CA ILE A 61 1.68 -4.74 1.43
C ILE A 61 2.95 -4.37 0.65
N TYR A 62 3.99 -5.19 0.67
CA TYR A 62 5.20 -4.91 -0.11
C TYR A 62 4.90 -4.87 -1.63
N LYS A 63 4.13 -5.84 -2.12
CA LYS A 63 3.70 -5.88 -3.53
C LYS A 63 2.83 -4.69 -3.90
N SER A 64 1.96 -4.23 -3.00
CA SER A 64 1.12 -3.08 -3.29
C SER A 64 1.93 -1.80 -3.47
N ILE A 65 2.99 -1.62 -2.68
CA ILE A 65 3.92 -0.49 -2.84
C ILE A 65 4.61 -0.55 -4.20
N TYR A 66 5.10 -1.73 -4.60
CA TYR A 66 5.69 -1.94 -5.92
C TYR A 66 4.72 -1.58 -7.05
N LEU A 67 3.49 -2.11 -7.00
CA LEU A 67 2.45 -1.87 -8.01
C LEU A 67 2.10 -0.37 -8.10
N LEU A 68 1.93 0.30 -6.96
CA LEU A 68 1.67 1.74 -6.91
C LEU A 68 2.82 2.54 -7.54
N ARG A 69 4.08 2.12 -7.36
CA ARG A 69 5.23 2.77 -8.00
C ARG A 69 5.23 2.56 -9.52
N LYS A 70 4.87 1.38 -10.02
CA LYS A 70 4.73 1.14 -11.47
C LYS A 70 3.59 1.94 -12.08
N ILE A 71 2.50 2.12 -11.34
CA ILE A 71 1.41 3.00 -11.76
C ILE A 71 1.86 4.47 -11.76
N GLU A 72 2.63 4.91 -10.76
CA GLU A 72 3.23 6.26 -10.73
C GLU A 72 4.16 6.48 -11.93
N ASP A 73 5.03 5.52 -12.27
CA ASP A 73 5.92 5.58 -13.44
C ASP A 73 5.13 5.74 -14.75
N HIS A 74 3.96 5.11 -14.85
CA HIS A 74 3.09 5.22 -16.03
C HIS A 74 2.30 6.54 -16.08
N LYS A 75 1.69 6.97 -14.97
CA LYS A 75 0.84 8.18 -14.91
C LYS A 75 1.63 9.49 -14.75
N GLY A 76 2.87 9.42 -14.25
CA GLY A 76 3.72 10.58 -13.98
C GLY A 76 3.02 11.62 -13.08
N GLU A 77 2.98 12.88 -13.50
CA GLU A 77 2.37 13.99 -12.75
C GLU A 77 0.87 13.82 -12.47
N LYS A 78 0.18 12.95 -13.22
CA LYS A 78 -1.25 12.66 -13.01
C LYS A 78 -1.49 11.56 -11.98
N PHE A 79 -0.44 10.99 -11.39
CA PHE A 79 -0.57 9.93 -10.41
C PHE A 79 -1.28 10.42 -9.16
N SER A 80 -2.30 9.68 -8.75
CA SER A 80 -2.98 9.85 -7.48
C SER A 80 -3.42 8.49 -6.96
N ILE A 81 -3.02 8.15 -5.73
CA ILE A 81 -3.45 6.92 -5.06
C ILE A 81 -4.98 6.92 -4.91
N ASP A 82 -5.62 8.06 -4.70
CA ASP A 82 -7.09 8.13 -4.65
C ASP A 82 -7.72 7.62 -5.95
N GLN A 83 -7.22 8.08 -7.10
CA GLN A 83 -7.75 7.67 -8.40
C GLN A 83 -7.48 6.19 -8.69
N VAL A 84 -6.28 5.70 -8.37
CA VAL A 84 -5.96 4.26 -8.53
C VAL A 84 -6.91 3.40 -7.71
N PHE A 85 -7.23 3.83 -6.50
CA PHE A 85 -8.15 3.11 -5.64
C PHE A 85 -9.60 3.25 -6.09
N GLU A 86 -10.02 4.39 -6.61
CA GLU A 86 -11.36 4.54 -7.21
C GLU A 86 -11.53 3.60 -8.40
N GLU A 87 -10.52 3.52 -9.28
CA GLU A 87 -10.49 2.59 -10.42
C GLU A 87 -10.48 1.11 -9.95
N ALA A 88 -9.64 0.77 -8.96
CA ALA A 88 -9.58 -0.60 -8.41
C ALA A 88 -10.83 -0.99 -7.60
N GLN A 89 -11.58 -0.02 -7.06
CA GLN A 89 -12.80 -0.26 -6.29
C GLN A 89 -13.97 -0.72 -7.14
N GLU A 90 -14.05 -0.28 -8.40
CA GLU A 90 -15.11 -0.70 -9.33
C GLU A 90 -15.12 -2.23 -9.54
N ASP A 91 -13.98 -2.88 -9.36
CA ASP A 91 -13.79 -4.31 -9.50
C ASP A 91 -13.76 -5.08 -8.16
N SER A 92 -13.80 -4.39 -7.01
CA SER A 92 -13.72 -5.01 -5.68
C SER A 92 -15.09 -5.38 -5.09
N ASN A 93 -15.19 -6.50 -4.37
CA ASN A 93 -16.43 -6.94 -3.70
C ASN A 93 -16.67 -6.33 -2.30
N ASN A 94 -15.83 -5.39 -1.86
CA ASN A 94 -15.84 -4.86 -0.50
C ASN A 94 -16.82 -3.70 -0.30
N THR A 95 -17.15 -3.43 0.97
CA THR A 95 -17.87 -2.19 1.33
C THR A 95 -16.98 -0.96 1.13
N LYS A 96 -17.61 0.18 0.79
CA LYS A 96 -16.90 1.47 0.62
C LYS A 96 -16.09 1.88 1.86
N ILE A 97 -16.55 1.52 3.06
CA ILE A 97 -15.86 1.87 4.31
C ILE A 97 -14.56 1.07 4.46
N VAL A 98 -14.59 -0.24 4.20
CA VAL A 98 -13.40 -1.11 4.21
C VAL A 98 -12.40 -0.66 3.15
N ASN A 99 -12.88 -0.36 1.94
CA ASN A 99 -12.03 0.13 0.86
C ASN A 99 -11.33 1.45 1.20
N ASN A 100 -12.01 2.37 1.90
CA ASN A 100 -11.38 3.61 2.36
C ASN A 100 -10.29 3.37 3.42
N LEU A 101 -10.46 2.39 4.30
CA LEU A 101 -9.45 2.02 5.28
C LEU A 101 -8.21 1.38 4.65
N LEU A 102 -8.42 0.48 3.70
CA LEU A 102 -7.34 -0.11 2.91
C LEU A 102 -6.60 0.97 2.12
N LYS A 103 -7.33 1.90 1.49
CA LYS A 103 -6.76 3.07 0.80
C LYS A 103 -5.83 3.88 1.69
N ASP A 104 -6.28 4.22 2.90
CA ASP A 104 -5.46 5.00 3.82
C ASP A 104 -4.21 4.24 4.23
N ALA A 105 -4.31 2.94 4.57
CA ALA A 105 -3.16 2.13 4.91
C ALA A 105 -2.14 2.06 3.77
N PHE A 106 -2.59 1.81 2.54
CA PHE A 106 -1.69 1.69 1.39
C PHE A 106 -1.05 3.04 1.05
N ARG A 107 -1.80 4.15 1.17
CA ARG A 107 -1.26 5.51 1.02
C ARG A 107 -0.17 5.80 2.04
N GLU A 108 -0.44 5.52 3.32
CA GLU A 108 0.50 5.76 4.41
C GLU A 108 1.79 4.95 4.20
N ASN A 109 1.65 3.67 3.86
CA ASN A 109 2.76 2.78 3.55
C ASN A 109 3.57 3.26 2.33
N TYR A 110 2.90 3.62 1.23
CA TYR A 110 3.55 4.12 0.04
C TYR A 110 4.32 5.43 0.32
N LYS A 111 3.72 6.35 1.08
CA LYS A 111 4.38 7.59 1.53
C LYS A 111 5.63 7.27 2.35
N LYS A 112 5.55 6.32 3.28
CA LYS A 112 6.69 5.88 4.10
C LYS A 112 7.79 5.24 3.25
N ALA A 113 7.46 4.39 2.29
CA ALA A 113 8.42 3.82 1.36
C ALA A 113 9.17 4.91 0.57
N LYS A 114 8.46 5.97 0.15
CA LYS A 114 9.05 7.15 -0.49
C LYS A 114 9.97 7.92 0.45
N GLU A 115 9.54 8.17 1.70
CA GLU A 115 10.36 8.82 2.74
C GLU A 115 11.65 8.03 3.06
N TYR A 116 11.59 6.69 2.98
CA TYR A 116 12.72 5.80 3.21
C TYR A 116 13.61 5.62 1.98
N GLY A 117 13.30 6.25 0.84
CA GLY A 117 14.08 6.17 -0.40
C GLY A 117 14.04 4.79 -1.08
N VAL A 118 13.11 3.92 -0.68
CA VAL A 118 13.00 2.54 -1.17
C VAL A 118 12.51 2.50 -2.63
N LEU A 119 11.73 3.50 -3.04
CA LEU A 119 11.14 3.56 -4.38
C LEU A 119 12.13 3.96 -5.48
N ASP A 120 13.30 4.44 -5.10
CA ASP A 120 14.35 4.93 -6.01
C ASP A 120 15.53 3.94 -6.13
N ASP A 121 15.55 2.86 -5.32
CA ASP A 121 16.59 1.83 -5.36
C ASP A 121 16.10 0.57 -6.09
N GLU A 122 16.89 0.11 -7.08
CA GLU A 122 16.51 -1.03 -7.93
C GLU A 122 16.45 -2.36 -7.16
N ASN A 123 17.37 -2.58 -6.21
CA ASN A 123 17.37 -3.82 -5.42
C ASN A 123 16.15 -3.83 -4.49
N ALA A 124 15.86 -2.70 -3.88
CA ALA A 124 14.72 -2.54 -2.98
C ALA A 124 13.40 -2.74 -3.74
N MET A 125 13.29 -2.18 -4.94
CA MET A 125 12.15 -2.42 -5.83
C MET A 125 12.01 -3.88 -6.26
N SER A 126 13.12 -4.60 -6.49
CA SER A 126 13.08 -6.04 -6.76
C SER A 126 12.55 -6.83 -5.56
N SER A 127 13.01 -6.52 -4.34
CA SER A 127 12.50 -7.15 -3.12
C SER A 127 11.00 -6.92 -2.93
N LEU A 128 10.53 -5.68 -3.16
CA LEU A 128 9.10 -5.35 -3.07
C LEU A 128 8.25 -6.07 -4.11
N MET A 129 8.76 -6.24 -5.34
CA MET A 129 8.11 -7.02 -6.39
C MET A 129 7.89 -8.48 -5.96
N ASP A 130 8.90 -9.08 -5.35
CA ASP A 130 8.83 -10.45 -4.81
C ASP A 130 7.97 -10.54 -3.53
N GLY A 131 7.57 -9.38 -2.98
CA GLY A 131 6.81 -9.26 -1.76
C GLY A 131 7.63 -9.61 -0.53
N THR A 132 8.89 -9.19 -0.51
CA THR A 132 9.85 -9.41 0.57
C THR A 132 10.35 -8.09 1.13
N SER A 133 10.90 -8.15 2.35
CA SER A 133 11.52 -6.98 2.99
C SER A 133 12.78 -6.52 2.24
N THR A 134 13.17 -5.28 2.49
CA THR A 134 14.37 -4.64 1.97
C THR A 134 15.00 -3.72 3.01
N THR A 135 16.10 -3.06 2.66
CA THR A 135 16.80 -2.10 3.54
C THR A 135 16.30 -0.68 3.28
N ILE A 136 16.16 0.11 4.35
CA ILE A 136 15.88 1.54 4.27
C ILE A 136 17.09 2.25 3.67
N ILE A 137 16.85 3.02 2.60
CA ILE A 137 17.92 3.64 1.81
C ILE A 137 18.29 5.01 2.37
N SER A 138 17.31 5.79 2.82
CA SER A 138 17.51 7.18 3.25
C SER A 138 16.77 7.53 4.55
N GLY A 139 17.17 8.67 5.13
CA GLY A 139 16.63 9.15 6.41
C GLY A 139 17.38 8.62 7.64
N PRO A 140 16.84 8.85 8.84
CA PRO A 140 17.54 8.57 10.10
C PRO A 140 17.69 7.07 10.40
N TRP A 141 16.94 6.21 9.73
CA TRP A 141 16.99 4.74 9.86
C TRP A 141 17.65 4.06 8.66
N SER A 142 18.42 4.80 7.86
CA SER A 142 19.15 4.24 6.71
C SER A 142 20.05 3.08 7.15
N GLY A 143 20.00 1.98 6.40
CA GLY A 143 20.70 0.74 6.72
C GLY A 143 19.92 -0.25 7.60
N GLU A 144 18.78 0.14 8.16
CA GLU A 144 17.89 -0.78 8.87
C GLU A 144 16.99 -1.58 7.92
N GLU A 145 16.59 -2.76 8.36
CA GLU A 145 15.56 -3.55 7.66
C GLU A 145 14.21 -2.84 7.74
N LEU A 146 13.53 -2.77 6.59
CA LEU A 146 12.17 -2.30 6.47
C LEU A 146 11.22 -3.40 6.94
N ALA A 147 10.40 -3.10 7.94
CA ALA A 147 9.50 -4.06 8.52
C ALA A 147 8.05 -3.59 8.44
N LEU A 148 7.13 -4.54 8.52
CA LEU A 148 5.70 -4.27 8.71
C LEU A 148 5.29 -4.54 10.14
N GLY A 149 4.84 -3.50 10.82
CA GLY A 149 4.21 -3.57 12.13
C GLY A 149 2.69 -3.41 12.02
N TYR A 150 2.09 -3.03 13.15
CA TYR A 150 0.65 -2.91 13.31
C TYR A 150 0.28 -1.54 13.86
N TYR A 151 -0.87 -1.01 13.45
CA TYR A 151 -1.44 0.20 14.07
C TYR A 151 -1.95 -0.16 15.47
N ILE A 152 -2.71 -1.25 15.56
CA ILE A 152 -3.19 -1.83 16.80
C ILE A 152 -2.43 -3.13 17.01
N SER A 153 -1.68 -3.20 18.12
CA SER A 153 -0.86 -4.38 18.44
C SER A 153 -1.74 -5.64 18.57
N PRO A 154 -1.28 -6.81 18.06
CA PRO A 154 -1.93 -8.09 18.32
C PRO A 154 -2.05 -8.43 19.80
N ASP A 155 -1.20 -7.87 20.67
CA ASP A 155 -1.30 -8.05 22.12
C ASP A 155 -2.52 -7.33 22.72
N ILE A 156 -3.06 -6.33 22.01
CA ILE A 156 -4.29 -5.63 22.38
C ILE A 156 -5.49 -6.34 21.76
N GLU A 157 -5.43 -6.64 20.46
CA GLU A 157 -6.49 -7.36 19.73
C GLU A 157 -5.90 -8.14 18.55
N ASP A 158 -6.05 -9.47 18.57
CA ASP A 158 -5.40 -10.38 17.61
C ASP A 158 -6.24 -10.61 16.34
N SER A 159 -7.57 -10.45 16.41
CA SER A 159 -8.49 -10.70 15.29
C SER A 159 -8.23 -9.84 14.06
N ILE A 160 -7.64 -8.65 14.27
CA ILE A 160 -7.31 -7.69 13.21
C ILE A 160 -5.83 -7.70 12.82
N SER A 161 -5.03 -8.61 13.40
CA SER A 161 -3.58 -8.67 13.14
C SER A 161 -3.27 -8.90 11.66
N LEU A 162 -4.02 -9.75 10.97
CA LEU A 162 -3.83 -10.05 9.55
C LEU A 162 -4.52 -9.05 8.61
N HIS A 163 -5.34 -8.14 9.14
CA HIS A 163 -6.04 -7.18 8.31
C HIS A 163 -5.08 -6.15 7.73
N LEU A 164 -5.06 -5.99 6.40
CA LEU A 164 -4.10 -5.11 5.71
C LEU A 164 -4.24 -3.63 6.13
N ALA A 165 -5.47 -3.18 6.44
CA ALA A 165 -5.70 -1.84 6.99
C ALA A 165 -5.08 -1.62 8.39
N ASN A 166 -4.66 -2.67 9.09
CA ASN A 166 -3.95 -2.57 10.36
C ASN A 166 -2.42 -2.59 10.19
N ARG A 167 -1.89 -2.62 8.95
CA ARG A 167 -0.45 -2.73 8.69
C ARG A 167 0.21 -1.39 8.40
N LEU A 168 1.42 -1.20 8.95
CA LEU A 168 2.22 -0.01 8.69
C LEU A 168 3.72 -0.28 8.58
N LEU A 169 4.38 0.44 7.68
CA LEU A 169 5.81 0.36 7.40
C LEU A 169 6.61 1.11 8.45
N LEU A 170 7.58 0.40 9.01
CA LEU A 170 8.43 0.86 10.09
C LEU A 170 9.86 0.39 9.88
N PRO A 171 10.85 1.12 10.42
CA PRO A 171 12.16 0.53 10.70
C PRO A 171 12.02 -0.63 11.68
N GLN A 172 12.83 -1.67 11.51
CA GLN A 172 12.81 -2.84 12.39
C GLN A 172 13.00 -2.48 13.87
N SER A 173 13.87 -1.52 14.20
CA SER A 173 14.05 -1.04 15.58
C SER A 173 12.77 -0.45 16.18
N VAL A 174 12.00 0.30 15.39
CA VAL A 174 10.72 0.91 15.80
C VAL A 174 9.65 -0.15 15.94
N LYS A 175 9.58 -1.12 15.02
CA LYS A 175 8.65 -2.26 15.15
C LYS A 175 8.84 -2.99 16.48
N LEU A 176 10.09 -3.26 16.86
CA LEU A 176 10.42 -3.89 18.14
C LEU A 176 10.00 -3.03 19.34
N ALA A 177 10.18 -1.71 19.26
CA ALA A 177 9.74 -0.80 20.32
C ALA A 177 8.20 -0.72 20.43
N MET A 178 7.49 -0.77 19.30
CA MET A 178 6.03 -0.69 19.25
C MET A 178 5.31 -1.90 19.84
N GLN A 179 5.98 -3.05 19.97
CA GLN A 179 5.42 -4.20 20.71
C GLN A 179 5.11 -3.86 22.18
N PHE A 180 5.77 -2.84 22.73
CA PHE A 180 5.58 -2.40 24.11
C PHE A 180 4.82 -1.06 24.20
N ALA A 181 4.28 -0.55 23.09
CA ALA A 181 3.62 0.75 23.06
C ALA A 181 2.20 0.69 23.63
N ASP A 182 1.89 1.65 24.50
CA ASP A 182 0.56 1.84 25.09
C ASP A 182 -0.49 2.31 24.06
N VAL A 183 -1.77 2.20 24.42
CA VAL A 183 -2.89 2.70 23.61
C VAL A 183 -2.85 4.24 23.53
N THR A 184 -2.53 4.76 22.35
CA THR A 184 -2.53 6.21 22.06
C THR A 184 -3.87 6.70 21.49
N ASN A 185 -4.03 8.03 21.33
CA ASN A 185 -5.21 8.59 20.67
C ASN A 185 -5.35 8.10 19.22
N ASP A 186 -4.23 7.99 18.51
CA ASP A 186 -4.21 7.51 17.12
C ASP A 186 -4.67 6.05 17.02
N VAL A 187 -4.24 5.20 17.98
CA VAL A 187 -4.71 3.81 18.11
C VAL A 187 -6.23 3.77 18.31
N LYS A 188 -6.76 4.61 19.20
CA LYS A 188 -8.21 4.72 19.46
C LYS A 188 -8.99 5.20 18.23
N GLU A 189 -8.51 6.23 17.54
CA GLU A 189 -9.15 6.75 16.33
C GLU A 189 -9.15 5.71 15.20
N ARG A 190 -8.05 4.95 15.04
CA ARG A 190 -7.99 3.83 14.08
C ARG A 190 -8.97 2.72 14.45
N ALA A 191 -9.07 2.39 15.74
CA ALA A 191 -10.00 1.38 16.25
C ALA A 191 -11.47 1.77 15.99
N ASP A 192 -11.87 3.03 16.21
CA ASP A 192 -13.22 3.52 15.89
C ASP A 192 -13.53 3.37 14.40
N ARG A 193 -12.56 3.67 13.53
CA ARG A 193 -12.76 3.50 12.09
C ARG A 193 -12.89 2.02 11.68
N LEU A 194 -12.07 1.14 12.25
CA LEU A 194 -12.14 -0.31 12.00
C LEU A 194 -13.46 -0.91 12.51
N GLN A 195 -13.97 -0.42 13.65
CA GLN A 195 -15.25 -0.85 14.22
C GLN A 195 -16.42 -0.43 13.33
N ARG A 196 -16.44 0.82 12.83
CA ARG A 196 -17.46 1.28 11.86
C ARG A 196 -17.44 0.53 10.52
N ALA A 197 -16.33 -0.14 10.22
CA ALA A 197 -16.17 -0.95 9.03
C ALA A 197 -16.53 -2.43 9.27
N GLU A 198 -17.00 -2.78 10.48
CA GLU A 198 -17.31 -4.16 10.90
C GLU A 198 -16.09 -5.10 10.83
N ILE A 199 -14.87 -4.55 10.88
CA ILE A 199 -13.61 -5.31 10.93
C ILE A 199 -13.23 -5.62 12.38
N LEU A 200 -13.43 -4.65 13.27
CA LEU A 200 -13.15 -4.76 14.70
C LEU A 200 -14.47 -4.95 15.45
N ASP A 201 -14.54 -5.95 16.31
CA ASP A 201 -15.74 -6.16 17.14
C ASP A 201 -15.96 -5.02 18.15
N THR A 202 -17.21 -4.79 18.53
CA THR A 202 -17.58 -3.73 19.47
C THR A 202 -16.99 -3.96 20.85
N GLU A 203 -16.90 -5.22 21.31
CA GLU A 203 -16.27 -5.54 22.60
C GLU A 203 -14.78 -5.19 22.60
N ALA A 204 -14.06 -5.57 21.54
CA ALA A 204 -12.66 -5.23 21.35
C ALA A 204 -12.42 -3.71 21.30
N PHE A 205 -13.28 -2.97 20.59
CA PHE A 205 -13.22 -1.51 20.55
C PHE A 205 -13.43 -0.89 21.94
N ASP A 206 -14.40 -1.37 22.71
CA ASP A 206 -14.68 -0.87 24.05
C ASP A 206 -13.50 -1.10 25.01
N ILE A 207 -12.80 -2.24 24.88
CA ILE A 207 -11.56 -2.53 25.64
C ILE A 207 -10.47 -1.50 25.30
N ILE A 208 -10.21 -1.26 24.01
CA ILE A 208 -9.21 -0.29 23.54
C ILE A 208 -9.54 1.11 24.08
N LYS A 209 -10.80 1.52 23.96
CA LYS A 209 -11.28 2.82 24.44
C LYS A 209 -11.14 2.95 25.96
N HIS A 210 -11.48 1.90 26.72
CA HIS A 210 -11.37 1.90 28.16
C HIS A 210 -9.92 2.01 28.63
N HIS A 211 -8.99 1.27 28.00
CA HIS A 211 -7.56 1.40 28.28
C HIS A 211 -7.05 2.82 28.00
N TYR A 212 -7.41 3.40 26.85
CA TYR A 212 -7.06 4.78 26.53
C TYR A 212 -7.58 5.78 27.57
N ASP A 213 -8.86 5.69 27.92
CA ASP A 213 -9.49 6.62 28.87
C ASP A 213 -8.85 6.47 30.26
N THR A 214 -8.49 5.24 30.67
CA THR A 214 -7.77 4.98 31.93
C THR A 214 -6.37 5.60 31.94
N LEU A 215 -5.58 5.41 30.88
CA LEU A 215 -4.24 6.03 30.75
C LEU A 215 -4.32 7.56 30.74
N ARG A 216 -5.36 8.12 30.11
CA ARG A 216 -5.63 9.56 30.11
C ARG A 216 -5.98 10.08 31.51
N GLU A 217 -6.79 9.34 32.27
CA GLU A 217 -7.11 9.70 33.65
C GLU A 217 -5.88 9.61 34.57
N LEU A 218 -5.03 8.60 34.41
CA LEU A 218 -3.80 8.46 35.20
C LEU A 218 -2.78 9.56 34.88
N SER A 219 -2.63 9.93 33.61
CA SER A 219 -1.74 11.02 33.19
C SER A 219 -2.23 12.41 33.60
N THR A 220 -3.54 12.62 33.69
CA THR A 220 -4.13 13.89 34.16
C THR A 220 -4.15 14.01 35.69
N ARG A 221 -4.11 12.91 36.44
CA ARG A 221 -4.00 12.92 37.92
C ARG A 221 -2.58 13.11 38.44
N ASN A 222 -1.57 12.76 37.64
CA ASN A 222 -0.15 12.84 38.00
C ASN A 222 0.56 14.12 37.50
N ASN A 223 -0.18 15.05 36.87
CA ASN A 223 0.27 16.40 36.49
C ASN A 223 -0.44 17.44 37.36
#